data_AF-A0A3B9H6T7-F1
#
_entry.id   AF-A0A3B9H6T7-F1
#
_cell.length_a   1.000
_cell.length_b   1.000
_cell.length_c   1.000
_cell.angle_alpha   90.00
_cell.angle_beta   90.00
_cell.angle_gamma   90.00
#
_symmetry.space_group_name_H-M   'P 1'
#
loop_
_entity.id
_entity.type
_entity.pdbx_description
1 polymer ?
#
loop_
_entity_poly.entity_id
_entity_poly.type
_entity_poly.pdbx_seq_one_letter_code
_entity_poly.pdbx_strand_id
1 'polypeptide(L)'
;APMMRFNLIIVQPPLILIAGLYILFDLSTIANFGGNFGGSIAHVSGLAFGYASVKLRQNGTDILGWFTKLLESIARIFTASRNKSPKMKVKYSKRNVGKKKKATSTQGKTKTDADYNVEKAERQAKIDAILDKIKSSGYESLSKVEKDYLFNEGKRL
;
A
#
# COMPACT_ATOMS: atom_id res chain seq x y z
N ALA A 1 -25.99 -10.14 -7.41
CA ALA A 1 -27.00 -10.39 -6.35
C ALA A 1 -28.18 -9.42 -6.47
N PRO A 2 -29.01 -9.53 -7.53
CA PRO A 2 -30.13 -8.61 -7.77
C PRO A 2 -31.27 -8.72 -6.74
N MET A 3 -31.36 -9.85 -6.03
CA MET A 3 -32.43 -10.17 -5.07
C MET A 3 -32.00 -9.96 -3.60
N MET A 4 -30.92 -9.22 -3.36
CA MET A 4 -30.52 -8.89 -1.99
C MET A 4 -31.64 -8.08 -1.34
N ARG A 5 -32.12 -8.52 -0.18
CA ARG A 5 -33.18 -7.85 0.58
C ARG A 5 -32.58 -6.81 1.51
N PHE A 6 -33.20 -5.65 1.60
CA PHE A 6 -32.80 -4.59 2.50
C PHE A 6 -33.75 -4.57 3.70
N ASN A 7 -33.23 -4.70 4.93
CA ASN A 7 -34.06 -4.71 6.13
C ASN A 7 -34.49 -3.28 6.50
N LEU A 8 -35.73 -2.91 6.19
CA LEU A 8 -36.41 -1.84 6.93
C LEU A 8 -37.01 -2.43 8.21
N ILE A 9 -37.28 -1.56 9.17
CA ILE A 9 -37.83 -1.91 10.50
C ILE A 9 -39.10 -2.79 10.38
N ILE A 10 -39.88 -2.65 9.31
CA ILE A 10 -41.17 -3.35 9.12
C ILE A 10 -41.23 -4.18 7.82
N VAL A 11 -40.46 -3.83 6.78
CA VAL A 11 -40.56 -4.45 5.45
C VAL A 11 -39.17 -4.80 4.92
N GLN A 12 -39.06 -5.86 4.11
CA GLN A 12 -37.79 -6.27 3.51
C GLN A 12 -37.86 -6.29 1.97
N PRO A 13 -37.95 -5.12 1.31
CA PRO A 13 -38.01 -5.07 -0.14
C PRO A 13 -36.67 -5.48 -0.78
N PRO A 14 -36.70 -6.01 -2.02
CA PRO A 14 -35.49 -6.28 -2.78
C PRO A 14 -34.81 -4.96 -3.17
N LEU A 15 -33.48 -4.93 -3.12
CA LEU A 15 -32.65 -3.75 -3.39
C LEU A 15 -32.94 -3.15 -4.78
N ILE A 16 -33.23 -4.02 -5.76
CA ILE A 16 -33.50 -3.58 -7.14
C ILE A 16 -34.79 -2.74 -7.25
N LEU A 17 -35.77 -2.96 -6.38
CA LEU A 17 -37.01 -2.16 -6.35
C LEU A 17 -36.71 -0.74 -5.85
N ILE A 18 -35.91 -0.62 -4.80
CA ILE A 18 -35.47 0.67 -4.27
C ILE A 18 -34.64 1.42 -5.31
N ALA A 19 -33.69 0.73 -5.96
CA ALA A 19 -32.86 1.29 -7.01
C ALA A 19 -33.69 1.77 -8.22
N GLY A 20 -34.68 0.97 -8.64
CA GLY A 20 -35.60 1.34 -9.73
C GLY A 20 -36.45 2.56 -9.39
N LEU A 21 -37.01 2.63 -8.17
CA LEU A 21 -37.79 3.78 -7.69
C LEU A 21 -36.95 5.06 -7.68
N TYR A 22 -35.70 4.97 -7.24
CA TYR A 22 -34.78 6.11 -7.23
C TYR A 22 -34.49 6.64 -8.65
N ILE A 23 -34.23 5.75 -9.61
CA ILE A 23 -34.00 6.13 -11.01
C ILE A 23 -35.25 6.78 -11.61
N LEU A 24 -36.44 6.26 -11.33
CA LEU A 24 -37.71 6.83 -11.79
C LEU A 24 -37.95 8.24 -11.22
N PHE A 25 -37.68 8.42 -9.93
CA PHE A 25 -37.78 9.73 -9.30
C PHE A 25 -36.81 10.73 -9.92
N ASP A 26 -35.56 10.32 -10.14
CA ASP A 26 -34.53 11.14 -10.76
C ASP A 26 -34.92 11.56 -12.19
N LEU A 27 -35.46 10.64 -13.00
CA LEU A 27 -35.93 10.94 -14.36
C LEU A 27 -37.15 11.89 -14.38
N SER A 28 -38.05 11.74 -13.41
CA SER A 28 -39.20 12.64 -13.23
C SER A 28 -38.76 14.08 -12.94
N THR A 29 -37.65 14.28 -12.22
CA THR A 29 -37.11 15.62 -11.97
C THR A 29 -36.52 16.29 -13.22
N ILE A 30 -36.02 15.52 -14.19
CA ILE A 30 -35.53 16.02 -15.48
C ILE A 30 -36.70 16.44 -16.37
N ALA A 31 -37.74 15.60 -16.43
CA ALA A 31 -38.88 15.80 -17.33
C ALA A 31 -39.71 17.04 -16.96
N ASN A 32 -39.76 17.41 -15.68
CA ASN A 32 -40.50 18.56 -15.18
C ASN A 32 -39.66 19.86 -15.19
N PHE A 33 -39.05 20.19 -16.34
CA PHE A 33 -38.28 21.42 -16.66
C PHE A 33 -38.36 22.54 -15.60
N GLY A 34 -37.48 22.50 -14.60
CA GLY A 34 -37.57 23.46 -13.50
C GLY A 34 -36.47 23.33 -12.45
N GLY A 35 -35.21 23.48 -12.85
CA GLY A 35 -34.16 23.95 -11.93
C GLY A 35 -33.07 22.97 -11.49
N ASN A 36 -33.13 21.67 -11.82
CA ASN A 36 -32.09 20.70 -11.39
C ASN A 36 -31.50 19.82 -12.51
N PHE A 37 -31.51 20.31 -13.76
CA PHE A 37 -30.99 19.57 -14.91
C PHE A 37 -29.54 19.09 -14.69
N GLY A 38 -28.71 19.90 -14.03
CA GLY A 38 -27.34 19.56 -13.67
C GLY A 38 -27.20 18.43 -12.63
N GLY A 39 -28.11 18.36 -11.65
CA GLY A 39 -28.09 17.29 -10.64
C GLY A 39 -28.50 15.95 -11.23
N SER A 40 -29.57 15.95 -12.01
CA SER A 40 -30.08 14.71 -12.59
C SER A 40 -29.15 14.16 -13.70
N ILE A 41 -28.47 15.03 -14.48
CA ILE A 41 -27.46 14.55 -15.44
C ILE A 41 -26.23 13.96 -14.74
N ALA A 42 -25.88 14.45 -13.54
CA ALA A 42 -24.83 13.86 -12.71
C ALA A 42 -25.21 12.46 -12.20
N HIS A 43 -26.47 12.24 -11.83
CA HIS A 43 -26.96 10.91 -11.46
C HIS A 43 -26.98 9.94 -12.63
N VAL A 44 -27.52 10.33 -13.78
CA VAL A 44 -27.54 9.49 -14.99
C VAL A 44 -26.12 9.13 -15.43
N SER A 45 -25.20 10.09 -15.43
CA SER A 45 -23.79 9.83 -15.75
C SER A 45 -23.12 8.94 -14.69
N GLY A 46 -23.42 9.12 -13.41
CA GLY A 46 -22.95 8.25 -12.32
C GLY A 46 -23.46 6.81 -12.43
N LEU A 47 -24.74 6.61 -12.79
CA LEU A 47 -25.34 5.30 -13.03
C LEU A 47 -24.70 4.61 -14.25
N ALA A 48 -24.55 5.33 -15.35
CA ALA A 48 -23.89 4.84 -16.56
C ALA A 48 -22.42 4.48 -16.28
N PHE A 49 -21.70 5.34 -15.57
CA PHE A 49 -20.31 5.11 -15.17
C PHE A 49 -20.17 3.90 -14.23
N GLY A 50 -21.05 3.78 -13.24
CA GLY A 50 -21.06 2.65 -12.31
C GLY A 50 -21.32 1.31 -13.02
N TYR A 51 -22.32 1.28 -13.91
CA TYR A 51 -22.61 0.10 -14.74
C TYR A 51 -21.43 -0.27 -15.65
N ALA A 52 -20.87 0.71 -16.37
CA ALA A 52 -19.70 0.49 -17.22
C ALA A 52 -18.51 -0.01 -16.39
N SER A 53 -18.25 0.58 -15.23
CA SER A 53 -17.15 0.18 -14.34
C SER A 53 -17.25 -1.27 -13.88
N VAL A 54 -18.44 -1.73 -13.51
CA VAL A 54 -18.68 -3.13 -13.13
C VAL A 54 -18.50 -4.03 -14.35
N LYS A 55 -19.02 -3.64 -15.52
CA LYS A 55 -18.93 -4.44 -16.75
C LYS A 55 -17.49 -4.61 -17.22
N LEU A 56 -16.69 -3.53 -17.19
CA LEU A 56 -15.29 -3.57 -17.60
C LEU A 56 -14.44 -4.36 -16.58
N ARG A 57 -14.75 -4.27 -15.28
CA ARG A 57 -14.10 -5.11 -14.24
C ARG A 57 -14.39 -6.60 -14.44
N GLN A 58 -15.61 -6.98 -14.83
CA GLN A 58 -15.94 -8.38 -15.17
C GLN A 58 -15.11 -8.87 -16.37
N ASN A 59 -14.76 -7.98 -17.30
CA ASN A 59 -13.90 -8.27 -18.44
C ASN A 59 -12.39 -8.17 -18.11
N GLY A 60 -12.01 -8.07 -16.82
CA GLY A 60 -10.62 -8.03 -16.37
C GLY A 60 -9.92 -6.67 -16.54
N THR A 61 -10.63 -5.62 -16.98
CA THR A 61 -10.06 -4.28 -17.14
C THR A 61 -10.39 -3.42 -15.92
N ASP A 62 -9.37 -2.99 -15.16
CA ASP A 62 -9.58 -2.09 -14.03
C ASP A 62 -9.54 -0.61 -14.45
N ILE A 63 -10.69 -0.10 -14.92
CA ILE A 63 -10.89 1.34 -15.22
C ILE A 63 -10.79 2.21 -13.96
N LEU A 64 -11.16 1.69 -12.80
CA LEU A 64 -11.25 2.48 -11.57
C LEU A 64 -9.87 2.75 -10.97
N GLY A 65 -8.82 2.02 -11.36
CA GLY A 65 -7.48 2.17 -10.80
C GLY A 65 -6.84 3.55 -10.97
N TRP A 66 -7.08 4.25 -12.09
CA TRP A 66 -6.61 5.64 -12.25
C TRP A 66 -7.51 6.63 -11.51
N PHE A 67 -8.82 6.37 -11.49
CA PHE A 67 -9.81 7.22 -10.84
C PHE A 67 -9.66 7.20 -9.31
N THR A 68 -9.39 6.04 -8.71
CA THR A 68 -9.12 5.94 -7.26
C THR A 68 -7.85 6.69 -6.86
N LYS A 69 -6.78 6.64 -7.67
CA LYS A 69 -5.56 7.42 -7.45
C LYS A 69 -5.80 8.93 -7.54
N LEU A 70 -6.68 9.36 -8.45
CA LEU A 70 -7.12 10.74 -8.55
C LEU A 70 -7.88 11.16 -7.29
N LEU A 71 -8.87 10.38 -6.86
CA LEU A 71 -9.63 10.64 -5.64
C LEU A 71 -8.73 10.66 -4.40
N GLU A 72 -7.76 9.77 -4.30
CA GLU A 72 -6.78 9.76 -3.21
C GLU A 72 -5.92 11.02 -3.23
N SER A 73 -5.49 11.48 -4.41
CA SER A 73 -4.74 12.73 -4.56
C SER A 73 -5.55 13.94 -4.11
N ILE A 74 -6.83 14.01 -4.48
CA ILE A 74 -7.74 15.07 -4.05
C ILE A 74 -7.99 14.98 -2.55
N ALA A 75 -8.31 13.78 -2.03
CA ALA A 75 -8.55 13.55 -0.62
C ALA A 75 -7.32 13.92 0.23
N ARG A 76 -6.11 13.64 -0.26
CA ARG A 76 -4.86 14.08 0.36
C ARG A 76 -4.79 15.58 0.51
N ILE A 77 -5.26 16.39 -0.45
CA ILE A 77 -5.25 17.85 -0.31
C ILE A 77 -6.16 18.29 0.86
N PHE A 78 -7.33 17.67 1.01
CA PHE A 78 -8.28 18.00 2.09
C PHE A 78 -7.90 17.38 3.45
N THR A 79 -7.20 16.25 3.47
CA THR A 79 -6.83 15.52 4.70
C THR A 79 -5.38 15.74 5.14
N ALA A 80 -4.50 16.25 4.28
CA ALA A 80 -3.10 16.53 4.59
C ALA A 80 -2.94 17.57 5.70
N SER A 81 -3.95 18.42 5.91
CA SER A 81 -3.99 19.36 7.03
C SER A 81 -4.15 18.65 8.40
N ARG A 82 -4.78 17.46 8.43
CA ARG A 82 -5.12 16.75 9.68
C ARG A 82 -4.09 15.71 10.12
N ASN A 83 -3.31 15.15 9.20
CA ASN A 83 -2.28 14.14 9.48
C ASN A 83 -0.89 14.58 9.00
N LYS A 84 -0.33 15.62 9.62
CA LYS A 84 1.10 15.90 9.48
C LYS A 84 1.86 14.94 10.39
N SER A 85 2.12 13.73 9.91
CA SER A 85 3.05 12.82 10.58
C SER A 85 4.37 13.57 10.82
N PRO A 86 4.90 13.61 12.05
CA PRO A 86 6.16 14.27 12.30
C PRO A 86 7.22 13.62 11.40
N LYS A 87 7.84 14.42 10.51
CA LYS A 87 9.00 13.96 9.73
C LYS A 87 10.05 13.53 10.75
N MET A 88 10.25 12.23 10.89
CA MET A 88 11.28 11.67 11.76
C MET A 88 12.62 12.22 11.30
N LYS A 89 13.12 13.24 12.00
CA LYS A 89 14.45 13.79 11.78
C LYS A 89 15.43 12.80 12.38
N VAL A 90 15.87 11.83 11.58
CA VAL A 90 16.99 10.99 11.95
C VAL A 90 18.23 11.88 12.03
N LYS A 91 18.64 12.24 13.25
CA LYS A 91 19.99 12.77 13.46
C LYS A 91 20.93 11.59 13.21
N TYR A 92 21.51 11.54 12.02
CA TYR A 92 22.69 10.73 11.81
C TYR A 92 23.74 11.21 12.80
N SER A 93 23.98 10.42 13.86
CA SER A 93 25.17 10.60 14.68
C SER A 93 26.34 10.45 13.72
N LYS A 94 27.08 11.54 13.49
CA LYS A 94 28.35 11.48 12.76
C LYS A 94 29.28 10.62 13.60
N ARG A 95 29.22 9.31 13.42
CA ARG A 95 30.32 8.44 13.76
C ARG A 95 31.44 8.90 12.84
N ASN A 96 32.42 9.57 13.42
CA ASN A 96 33.66 9.96 12.77
C ASN A 96 34.36 8.70 12.25
N VAL A 97 33.95 8.21 11.09
CA VAL A 97 34.78 7.39 10.23
C VAL A 97 35.60 8.39 9.44
N GLY A 98 36.91 8.36 9.69
CA GLY A 98 37.86 9.36 9.25
C GLY A 98 37.69 9.78 7.80
N LYS A 99 37.86 11.08 7.59
CA LYS A 99 38.11 11.74 6.31
C LYS A 99 38.94 10.83 5.39
N LYS A 100 38.34 10.26 4.34
CA LYS A 100 39.09 9.91 3.14
C LYS A 100 38.81 10.98 2.10
N LYS A 101 39.90 11.67 1.75
CA LYS A 101 39.99 12.75 0.80
C LYS A 101 39.40 12.32 -0.55
N LYS A 102 38.86 13.28 -1.30
CA LYS A 102 38.59 13.16 -2.74
C LYS A 102 39.82 12.51 -3.40
N ALA A 103 39.66 11.27 -3.83
CA ALA A 103 40.57 10.63 -4.77
C ALA A 103 39.76 10.39 -6.05
N THR A 104 40.32 10.92 -7.12
CA THR A 104 40.05 10.69 -8.53
C THR A 104 39.43 9.32 -8.82
N SER A 105 38.38 9.33 -9.63
CA SER A 105 37.73 8.20 -10.32
C SER A 105 38.47 6.86 -10.24
N THR A 106 37.96 5.93 -9.45
CA THR A 106 38.12 4.49 -9.71
C THR A 106 36.79 3.82 -9.41
N GLN A 107 36.26 3.15 -10.42
CA GLN A 107 34.95 2.51 -10.50
C GLN A 107 34.57 1.78 -9.20
N GLY A 108 33.61 2.34 -8.46
CA GLY A 108 32.87 1.59 -7.46
C GLY A 108 31.98 0.60 -8.21
N LYS A 109 32.35 -0.68 -8.22
CA LYS A 109 31.46 -1.75 -8.68
C LYS A 109 30.15 -1.63 -7.90
N THR A 110 29.09 -1.19 -8.56
CA THR A 110 27.72 -1.44 -8.12
C THR A 110 27.57 -2.94 -8.05
N LYS A 111 27.54 -3.52 -6.85
CA LYS A 111 27.31 -4.95 -6.66
C LYS A 111 26.00 -5.28 -7.38
N THR A 112 26.03 -6.30 -8.24
CA THR A 112 24.80 -6.75 -8.89
C THR A 112 23.91 -7.45 -7.86
N ASP A 113 22.60 -7.52 -8.13
CA ASP A 113 21.65 -8.19 -7.22
C ASP A 113 22.05 -9.66 -6.97
N ALA A 114 22.69 -10.30 -7.95
CA ALA A 114 23.25 -11.64 -7.82
C ALA A 114 24.37 -11.70 -6.75
N ASP A 115 25.33 -10.77 -6.79
CA ASP A 115 26.43 -10.71 -5.83
C ASP A 115 25.92 -10.45 -4.39
N TYR A 116 24.88 -9.62 -4.25
CA TYR A 116 24.25 -9.35 -2.96
C TYR A 116 23.60 -10.60 -2.36
N ASN A 117 22.89 -11.38 -3.19
CA ASN A 117 22.22 -12.59 -2.75
C ASN A 117 23.23 -13.67 -2.31
N VAL A 118 24.36 -13.79 -3.00
CA VAL A 118 25.44 -14.72 -2.61
C VAL A 118 26.06 -14.32 -1.27
N GLU A 119 26.40 -13.04 -1.08
CA GLU A 119 26.97 -12.56 0.19
C GLU A 119 25.98 -12.74 1.36
N LYS A 120 24.69 -12.53 1.11
CA LYS A 120 23.63 -12.77 2.10
C LYS A 120 23.52 -14.25 2.47
N ALA A 121 23.60 -15.16 1.50
CA ALA A 121 23.56 -16.60 1.73
C ALA A 121 24.77 -17.08 2.54
N GLU A 122 25.98 -16.64 2.20
CA GLU A 122 27.20 -16.98 2.94
C GLU A 122 27.18 -16.45 4.38
N ARG A 123 26.65 -15.24 4.57
CA ARG A 123 26.46 -14.66 5.91
C ARG A 123 25.47 -15.49 6.72
N GLN A 124 24.34 -15.87 6.13
CA GLN A 124 23.33 -16.67 6.81
C GLN A 124 23.88 -18.05 7.19
N ALA A 125 24.63 -18.71 6.31
CA ALA A 125 25.27 -20.00 6.61
C ALA A 125 26.24 -19.92 7.80
N LYS A 126 26.97 -18.81 7.95
CA LYS A 126 27.85 -18.57 9.12
C LYS A 126 27.05 -18.37 10.41
N ILE A 127 25.92 -17.66 10.34
CA ILE A 127 25.02 -17.50 11.48
C ILE A 127 24.46 -18.85 11.90
N ASP A 128 23.96 -19.63 10.94
CA ASP A 128 23.35 -20.94 11.21
C ASP A 128 24.35 -21.91 11.84
N ALA A 129 25.60 -21.95 11.33
CA ALA A 129 26.67 -22.76 11.94
C ALA A 129 26.97 -22.35 13.40
N ILE A 130 26.90 -21.06 13.72
CA ILE A 130 27.07 -20.57 15.09
C ILE A 130 25.86 -20.97 15.94
N LEU A 131 24.64 -20.85 15.41
CA LEU A 131 23.41 -21.24 16.11
C LEU A 131 23.38 -22.75 16.40
N ASP A 132 23.86 -23.59 15.49
CA ASP A 132 23.98 -25.03 15.69
C ASP A 132 24.97 -25.36 16.82
N LYS A 133 26.09 -24.64 16.91
CA LYS A 133 27.04 -24.78 18.02
C LYS A 133 26.44 -24.33 19.36
N ILE A 134 25.64 -23.25 19.36
CA ILE A 134 24.87 -22.86 20.56
C ILE A 134 23.88 -23.98 20.94
N LYS A 135 23.19 -24.56 19.96
CA LYS A 135 22.22 -25.63 20.19
C LYS A 135 22.85 -26.90 20.76
N SER A 136 24.06 -27.26 20.33
CA SER A 136 24.75 -28.46 20.81
C SER A 136 25.42 -28.30 22.17
N SER A 137 26.09 -27.17 22.42
CA SER A 137 27.01 -27.00 23.55
C SER A 137 26.83 -25.69 24.32
N GLY A 138 25.78 -24.91 24.00
CA GLY A 138 25.43 -23.67 24.68
C GLY A 138 26.28 -22.46 24.27
N TYR A 139 25.84 -21.27 24.67
CA TYR A 139 26.48 -20.00 24.29
C TYR A 139 27.93 -19.86 24.76
N GLU A 140 28.27 -20.46 25.90
CA GLU A 140 29.63 -20.36 26.45
C GLU A 140 30.67 -21.11 25.62
N SER A 141 30.24 -22.06 24.78
CA SER A 141 31.12 -22.82 23.89
C SER A 141 31.61 -22.04 22.66
N LEU A 142 31.10 -20.81 22.43
CA LEU A 142 31.51 -20.00 21.28
C LEU A 142 32.86 -19.35 21.52
N SER A 143 33.67 -19.30 20.47
CA SER A 143 34.87 -18.48 20.46
C SER A 143 34.51 -16.99 20.56
N LYS A 144 35.47 -16.18 21.04
CA LYS A 144 35.29 -14.73 21.14
C LYS A 144 34.88 -14.10 19.80
N VAL A 145 35.44 -14.59 18.69
CA VAL A 145 35.14 -14.13 17.34
C VAL A 145 33.69 -14.45 16.94
N GLU A 146 33.18 -15.64 17.27
CA GLU A 146 31.80 -16.04 16.97
C GLU A 146 30.79 -15.24 17.80
N LYS A 147 31.10 -15.00 19.10
CA LYS A 147 30.27 -14.15 19.96
C LYS A 147 30.20 -12.71 19.42
N ASP A 148 31.34 -12.14 19.06
CA ASP A 148 31.43 -10.79 18.49
C ASP A 148 30.68 -10.70 17.14
N TYR A 149 30.77 -11.75 16.31
CA TYR A 149 30.06 -11.83 15.04
C TYR A 149 28.54 -11.84 15.25
N LEU A 150 28.03 -12.70 16.13
CA LEU A 150 26.60 -12.80 16.45
C LEU A 150 26.06 -11.48 17.03
N PHE A 151 26.83 -10.84 17.91
CA PHE A 151 26.46 -9.54 18.50
C PHE A 151 26.38 -8.41 17.46
N ASN A 152 27.35 -8.37 16.54
CA ASN A 152 27.36 -7.37 15.47
C ASN A 152 26.20 -7.57 14.48
N GLU A 153 25.85 -8.82 14.18
CA GLU A 153 24.73 -9.13 13.30
C GLU A 153 23.38 -8.83 13.96
N GLY A 154 23.23 -9.08 15.26
CA GLY A 154 22.03 -8.71 16.03
C GLY A 154 21.76 -7.20 16.09
N LYS A 155 22.79 -6.35 15.97
CA LYS A 155 22.64 -4.88 15.85
C LYS A 155 22.22 -4.41 14.46
N ARG A 156 22.33 -5.28 13.46
CA ARG A 156 22.04 -4.98 12.06
C ARG A 156 20.59 -5.31 11.70
N LEU A 157 19.92 -6.12 12.51
CA LEU A 157 18.47 -6.36 12.51
C LEU A 157 17.73 -5.17 13.17
#